data_AF-A0A9J6NUL1-F1
#
_entry.id   AF-A0A9J6NUL1-F1
#
_cell.length_a   1.000
_cell.length_b   1.000
_cell.length_c   1.000
_cell.angle_alpha   90.00
_cell.angle_beta   90.00
_cell.angle_gamma   90.00
#
_symmetry.space_group_name_H-M   'P 1'
#
loop_
_entity.id
_entity.type
_entity.pdbx_description
1 polymer ?
#
loop_
_entity_poly.entity_id
_entity_poly.type
_entity_poly.pdbx_seq_one_letter_code
_entity_poly.pdbx_strand_id
1 'polypeptide(L)'
;MAKYTMEFKLEVVKYFKENGKAETVKKYNISNTAIYKWEHLYDTYGIEGFKRKTVKKYTVEEKLNIIDFYKKEGKISVQKKYNISSTLVNNWERILLEQGEIGLSKDNRGRKRENAIMKDVNQSEDLLAEVQRLRMENAYLKKLHALVQKREKKQRKKK
;
A
#
# COMPACT_ATOMS: atom_id res chain seq x y z
N MET A 1 -17.02 6.48 12.34
CA MET A 1 -17.98 5.47 12.83
C MET A 1 -18.74 4.85 11.66
N ALA A 2 -19.33 3.66 11.83
CA ALA A 2 -20.26 3.11 10.83
C ALA A 2 -21.52 3.99 10.77
N LYS A 3 -22.02 4.32 9.58
CA LYS A 3 -23.27 5.09 9.44
C LYS A 3 -24.48 4.35 10.03
N TYR A 4 -24.47 3.02 9.97
CA TYR A 4 -25.53 2.15 10.48
C TYR A 4 -24.90 1.04 11.30
N THR A 5 -25.38 0.87 12.55
CA THR A 5 -24.98 -0.24 13.42
C THR A 5 -25.57 -1.55 12.94
N MET A 6 -25.07 -2.66 13.50
CA MET A 6 -25.55 -4.00 13.16
C MET A 6 -26.96 -4.24 13.69
N GLU A 7 -27.26 -3.77 14.90
CA GLU A 7 -28.59 -3.83 15.50
C GLU A 7 -29.62 -3.06 14.67
N PHE A 8 -29.27 -1.84 14.25
CA PHE A 8 -30.16 -1.00 13.45
C PHE A 8 -30.51 -1.65 12.10
N LYS A 9 -29.53 -2.28 11.42
CA LYS A 9 -29.80 -3.00 10.17
C LYS A 9 -30.75 -4.18 10.40
N LEU A 10 -30.58 -4.91 11.50
CA LEU A 10 -31.45 -6.03 11.85
C LEU A 10 -32.88 -5.56 12.13
N GLU A 11 -33.04 -4.46 12.86
CA GLU A 11 -34.34 -3.84 13.12
C GLU A 11 -35.04 -3.45 11.82
N VAL A 12 -34.32 -2.79 10.90
CA VAL A 12 -34.86 -2.37 9.60
C VAL A 12 -35.28 -3.57 8.75
N VAL A 13 -34.50 -4.65 8.71
CA VAL A 13 -34.86 -5.86 7.94
C VAL A 13 -36.07 -6.57 8.53
N LYS A 14 -36.19 -6.67 9.87
CA LYS A 14 -37.37 -7.26 10.51
C LYS A 14 -38.63 -6.46 10.18
N TYR A 15 -38.57 -5.14 10.35
CA TYR A 15 -39.69 -4.25 10.05
C TYR A 15 -40.09 -4.31 8.56
N PHE A 16 -39.10 -4.43 7.66
CA PHE A 16 -39.33 -4.58 6.22
C PHE A 16 -40.10 -5.85 5.88
N LYS A 17 -39.78 -6.98 6.52
CA LYS A 17 -40.47 -8.25 6.27
C LYS A 17 -41.93 -8.24 6.75
N GLU A 18 -42.23 -7.47 7.79
CA GLU A 18 -43.58 -7.37 8.37
C GLU A 18 -44.46 -6.32 7.65
N ASN A 19 -43.89 -5.17 7.29
CA ASN A 19 -44.65 -3.98 6.85
C ASN A 19 -44.41 -3.61 5.38
N GLY A 20 -43.45 -4.29 4.73
CA GLY A 20 -43.07 -4.02 3.35
C GLY A 20 -42.28 -2.72 3.15
N LYS A 21 -41.93 -2.47 1.88
CA LYS A 21 -40.98 -1.41 1.48
C LYS A 21 -41.45 0.01 1.80
N ALA A 22 -42.71 0.33 1.50
CA ALA A 22 -43.19 1.70 1.52
C ALA A 22 -43.18 2.29 2.94
N GLU A 23 -43.63 1.50 3.92
CA GLU A 23 -43.64 1.91 5.33
C GLU A 23 -42.23 1.94 5.93
N THR A 24 -41.35 1.02 5.53
CA THR A 24 -39.95 1.01 6.01
C THR A 24 -39.18 2.25 5.59
N VAL A 25 -39.36 2.69 4.34
CA VAL A 25 -38.73 3.92 3.83
C VAL A 25 -39.26 5.14 4.56
N LYS A 26 -40.58 5.23 4.77
CA LYS A 26 -41.18 6.35 5.53
C LYS A 26 -40.67 6.42 6.95
N LYS A 27 -40.59 5.28 7.65
CA LYS A 27 -40.19 5.20 9.05
C LYS A 27 -38.70 5.53 9.28
N TYR A 28 -37.81 4.95 8.46
CA TYR A 28 -36.36 5.05 8.70
C TYR A 28 -35.63 6.01 7.77
N ASN A 29 -36.29 6.52 6.72
CA ASN A 29 -35.71 7.39 5.69
C ASN A 29 -34.44 6.80 5.04
N ILE A 30 -34.50 5.51 4.68
CA ILE A 30 -33.40 4.76 4.07
C ILE A 30 -33.74 4.44 2.62
N SER A 31 -32.73 4.44 1.74
CA SER A 31 -32.94 4.08 0.34
C SER A 31 -33.34 2.61 0.18
N ASN A 32 -34.27 2.35 -0.74
CA ASN A 32 -34.71 1.00 -1.09
C ASN A 32 -33.54 0.06 -1.40
N THR A 33 -32.55 0.54 -2.14
CA THR A 33 -31.36 -0.25 -2.49
C THR A 33 -30.58 -0.72 -1.26
N ALA A 34 -30.50 0.10 -0.20
CA ALA A 34 -29.83 -0.29 1.02
C ALA A 34 -30.63 -1.35 1.79
N ILE A 35 -31.96 -1.22 1.84
CA ILE A 35 -32.85 -2.17 2.49
C ILE A 35 -32.77 -3.54 1.81
N TYR A 36 -32.93 -3.61 0.48
CA TYR A 36 -32.81 -4.87 -0.27
C TYR A 36 -31.43 -5.53 -0.12
N LYS A 37 -30.37 -4.72 -0.09
CA LYS A 37 -29.02 -5.24 0.16
C LYS A 37 -28.91 -5.87 1.56
N TRP A 38 -29.53 -5.28 2.57
CA TRP A 38 -29.49 -5.83 3.92
C TRP A 38 -30.38 -7.05 4.08
N GLU A 39 -31.56 -7.06 3.47
CA GLU A 39 -32.42 -8.23 3.39
C GLU A 39 -31.69 -9.42 2.76
N HIS A 40 -31.13 -9.23 1.56
CA HIS A 40 -30.39 -10.30 0.88
C HIS A 40 -29.22 -10.81 1.74
N LEU A 41 -28.47 -9.92 2.39
CA LEU A 41 -27.36 -10.33 3.27
C LEU A 41 -27.86 -11.13 4.48
N TYR A 42 -29.01 -10.75 5.03
CA TYR A 42 -29.64 -11.47 6.13
C TYR A 42 -30.19 -12.83 5.71
N ASP A 43 -30.80 -12.93 4.53
CA ASP A 43 -31.33 -14.20 4.03
C ASP A 43 -30.22 -15.18 3.66
N THR A 44 -29.08 -14.68 3.16
CA THR A 44 -27.96 -15.53 2.75
C THR A 44 -27.07 -15.95 3.93
N TYR A 45 -26.79 -15.03 4.86
CA TYR A 45 -25.76 -15.20 5.89
C TYR A 45 -26.26 -14.91 7.31
N GLY A 46 -27.55 -14.65 7.48
CA GLY A 46 -28.13 -14.25 8.76
C GLY A 46 -27.51 -12.96 9.31
N ILE A 47 -27.48 -12.89 10.64
CA ILE A 47 -26.89 -11.79 11.40
C ILE A 47 -25.39 -11.61 11.05
N GLU A 48 -24.69 -12.69 10.71
CA GLU A 48 -23.27 -12.62 10.35
C GLU A 48 -23.00 -11.84 9.06
N GLY A 49 -23.98 -11.77 8.15
CA GLY A 49 -23.91 -10.96 6.93
C GLY A 49 -23.71 -9.46 7.18
N PHE A 50 -24.05 -8.98 8.38
CA PHE A 50 -23.84 -7.60 8.79
C PHE A 50 -22.46 -7.33 9.41
N LYS A 51 -21.71 -8.38 9.76
CA LYS A 51 -20.35 -8.24 10.30
C LYS A 51 -19.45 -7.64 9.23
N ARG A 52 -18.65 -6.64 9.62
CA ARG A 52 -17.62 -6.09 8.75
C ARG A 52 -16.57 -7.16 8.50
N LYS A 53 -16.27 -7.44 7.23
CA LYS A 53 -15.12 -8.26 6.88
C LYS A 53 -13.87 -7.58 7.43
N THR A 54 -13.17 -8.28 8.33
CA THR A 54 -11.89 -7.84 8.84
C THR A 54 -10.85 -7.99 7.74
N VAL A 55 -10.09 -6.93 7.48
CA VAL A 55 -8.99 -7.03 6.52
C VAL A 55 -7.80 -7.62 7.27
N LYS A 56 -7.36 -8.82 6.88
CA LYS A 56 -6.16 -9.43 7.44
C LYS A 56 -4.97 -8.48 7.27
N LYS A 57 -4.21 -8.29 8.35
CA LYS A 57 -2.95 -7.54 8.33
C LYS A 57 -1.82 -8.56 8.18
N TYR A 58 -0.79 -8.16 7.45
CA TYR A 58 0.41 -8.96 7.23
C TYR A 58 1.62 -8.16 7.69
N THR A 59 2.51 -8.78 8.43
CA THR A 59 3.82 -8.21 8.77
C THR A 59 4.70 -8.14 7.52
N VAL A 60 5.81 -7.39 7.59
CA VAL A 60 6.76 -7.32 6.47
C VAL A 60 7.35 -8.69 6.19
N GLU A 61 7.77 -9.42 7.23
CA GLU A 61 8.32 -10.77 7.14
C GLU A 61 7.33 -11.75 6.49
N GLU A 62 6.05 -11.72 6.90
CA GLU A 62 5.01 -12.54 6.29
C GLU A 62 4.86 -12.23 4.80
N LYS A 63 4.87 -10.96 4.41
CA LYS A 63 4.79 -10.55 3.00
C LYS A 63 5.99 -11.07 2.20
N LEU A 64 7.21 -10.95 2.74
CA LEU A 64 8.42 -11.45 2.08
C LEU A 64 8.37 -12.96 1.87
N ASN A 65 7.99 -13.72 2.91
CA ASN A 65 7.83 -15.16 2.82
C ASN A 65 6.79 -15.57 1.77
N ILE A 66 5.67 -14.85 1.69
CA ILE A 66 4.63 -15.12 0.70
C ILE A 66 5.10 -14.80 -0.73
N ILE A 67 5.87 -13.73 -0.93
CA ILE A 67 6.44 -13.36 -2.24
C ILE A 67 7.46 -14.43 -2.68
N ASP A 68 8.36 -14.85 -1.79
CA ASP A 68 9.35 -15.90 -2.10
C ASP A 68 8.66 -17.22 -2.45
N PHE A 69 7.65 -17.61 -1.67
CA PHE A 69 6.84 -18.79 -1.95
C PHE A 69 6.10 -18.67 -3.30
N TYR A 70 5.59 -17.48 -3.64
CA TYR A 70 4.93 -17.22 -4.92
C TYR A 70 5.87 -17.37 -6.12
N LYS A 71 7.14 -16.96 -5.98
CA LYS A 71 8.16 -17.14 -7.03
C LYS A 71 8.53 -18.60 -7.25
N LYS A 72 8.55 -19.40 -6.17
CA LYS A 72 8.94 -20.82 -6.21
C LYS A 72 7.82 -21.74 -6.70
N GLU A 73 6.63 -21.58 -6.14
CA GLU A 73 5.51 -22.53 -6.29
C GLU A 73 4.39 -22.02 -7.20
N GLY A 74 4.41 -20.72 -7.52
CA GLY A 74 3.42 -20.09 -8.38
C GLY A 74 2.07 -19.82 -7.70
N LYS A 75 1.17 -19.23 -8.50
CA LYS A 75 -0.12 -18.67 -8.06
C LYS A 75 -1.02 -19.66 -7.32
N ILE A 76 -1.19 -20.87 -7.85
CA ILE A 76 -2.19 -21.82 -7.36
C ILE A 76 -1.85 -22.26 -5.93
N SER A 77 -0.58 -22.57 -5.68
CA SER A 77 -0.09 -23.00 -4.37
C SER A 77 -0.25 -21.90 -3.31
N VAL A 78 0.05 -20.64 -3.67
CA VAL A 78 -0.08 -19.49 -2.75
C VAL A 78 -1.53 -19.23 -2.38
N GLN A 79 -2.43 -19.30 -3.36
CA GLN A 79 -3.85 -19.09 -3.13
C GLN A 79 -4.42 -20.20 -2.22
N LYS A 80 -4.02 -21.46 -2.42
CA LYS A 80 -4.45 -22.57 -1.56
C LYS A 80 -3.91 -22.46 -0.13
N LYS A 81 -2.63 -22.12 0.04
CA LYS A 81 -1.96 -22.10 1.34
C LYS A 81 -2.32 -20.88 2.19
N TYR A 82 -2.37 -19.70 1.58
CA TYR A 82 -2.53 -18.44 2.31
C TYR A 82 -3.92 -17.80 2.14
N ASN A 83 -4.76 -18.32 1.23
CA ASN A 83 -6.04 -17.72 0.84
C ASN A 83 -5.90 -16.27 0.38
N ILE A 84 -4.86 -16.00 -0.42
CA ILE A 84 -4.53 -14.67 -0.93
C ILE A 84 -4.67 -14.64 -2.45
N SER A 85 -5.19 -13.54 -2.98
CA SER A 85 -5.23 -13.28 -4.42
C SER A 85 -3.83 -12.99 -4.96
N SER A 86 -3.49 -13.54 -6.12
CA SER A 86 -2.23 -13.24 -6.82
C SER A 86 -2.04 -11.74 -7.08
N THR A 87 -3.12 -10.99 -7.29
CA THR A 87 -3.05 -9.54 -7.47
C THR A 87 -2.48 -8.84 -6.24
N LEU A 88 -2.79 -9.35 -5.03
CA LEU A 88 -2.25 -8.78 -3.80
C LEU A 88 -0.74 -9.05 -3.68
N VAL A 89 -0.31 -10.27 -4.02
CA VAL A 89 1.11 -10.66 -4.00
C VAL A 89 1.92 -9.88 -5.03
N ASN A 90 1.42 -9.75 -6.26
CA ASN A 90 2.04 -8.95 -7.31
C ASN A 90 2.19 -7.48 -6.90
N ASN A 91 1.19 -6.93 -6.20
CA ASN A 91 1.29 -5.56 -5.67
C ASN A 91 2.40 -5.45 -4.62
N TRP A 92 2.54 -6.43 -3.73
CA TRP A 92 3.64 -6.45 -2.76
C TRP A 92 5.00 -6.62 -3.43
N GLU A 93 5.11 -7.50 -4.43
CA GLU A 93 6.34 -7.67 -5.20
C GLU A 93 6.75 -6.38 -5.90
N ARG A 94 5.81 -5.67 -6.55
CA ARG A 94 6.09 -4.36 -7.16
C ARG A 94 6.59 -3.35 -6.12
N ILE A 95 5.93 -3.26 -4.97
CA ILE A 95 6.34 -2.35 -3.89
C ILE A 95 7.75 -2.70 -3.39
N LEU A 96 8.06 -3.99 -3.25
CA LEU A 96 9.39 -4.45 -2.84
C LEU A 96 10.47 -4.04 -3.86
N LEU A 97 10.18 -4.14 -5.16
CA LEU A 97 11.11 -3.74 -6.22
C LEU A 97 11.32 -2.22 -6.28
N GLU A 98 10.25 -1.43 -6.10
CA GLU A 98 10.31 0.03 -6.22
C GLU A 98 10.82 0.74 -4.95
N GLN A 99 10.49 0.20 -3.77
CA GLN A 99 10.65 0.89 -2.47
C GLN A 99 11.33 0.04 -1.41
N GLY A 100 11.71 -1.21 -1.72
CA GLY A 100 12.29 -2.14 -0.77
C GLY A 100 11.34 -2.54 0.36
N GLU A 101 11.91 -3.08 1.45
CA GLU A 101 11.15 -3.50 2.63
C GLU A 101 10.45 -2.32 3.34
N ILE A 102 11.03 -1.12 3.24
CA ILE A 102 10.45 0.12 3.77
C ILE A 102 9.11 0.43 3.07
N GLY A 103 8.96 0.07 1.80
CA GLY A 103 7.68 0.18 1.09
C GLY A 103 6.64 -0.80 1.60
N LEU A 104 7.05 -2.03 1.94
CA LEU A 104 6.16 -3.08 2.43
C LEU A 104 5.63 -2.79 3.84
N SER A 105 6.36 -2.05 4.68
CA SER A 105 5.92 -1.68 6.02
C SER A 105 4.86 -0.57 6.02
N LYS A 106 4.82 0.26 4.96
CA LYS A 106 3.86 1.36 4.84
C LYS A 106 2.45 0.83 4.55
N ASP A 107 1.48 1.28 5.34
CA ASP A 107 0.06 1.04 5.07
C ASP A 107 -0.47 2.10 4.09
N ASN A 108 -0.47 1.75 2.79
CA ASN A 108 -0.99 2.62 1.72
C ASN A 108 -2.52 2.50 1.55
N ARG A 109 -3.25 1.97 2.53
CA ARG A 109 -4.70 1.83 2.45
C ARG A 109 -5.40 3.19 2.65
N GLY A 110 -6.34 3.47 1.75
CA GLY A 110 -7.13 4.70 1.74
C GLY A 110 -6.61 5.72 0.73
N ARG A 111 -7.50 6.58 0.22
CA ARG A 111 -7.11 7.74 -0.58
C ARG A 111 -6.46 8.74 0.37
N LYS A 112 -5.13 8.85 0.36
CA LYS A 112 -4.54 10.15 0.71
C LYS A 112 -4.95 11.13 -0.37
N ARG A 113 -5.71 12.16 0.00
CA ARG A 113 -5.74 13.40 -0.79
C ARG A 113 -4.43 14.12 -0.51
N GLU A 114 -3.33 13.55 -0.98
CA GLU A 114 -2.12 14.36 -1.13
C GLU A 114 -2.44 15.27 -2.32
N ASN A 115 -2.51 16.58 -2.06
CA ASN A 115 -2.46 17.58 -3.13
C ASN A 115 -1.33 17.12 -4.04
N ALA A 116 -1.65 16.85 -5.31
CA ALA A 116 -0.67 16.38 -6.27
C ALA A 116 0.43 17.43 -6.36
N ILE A 117 1.51 17.22 -5.62
CA ILE A 117 2.76 17.93 -5.86
C ILE A 117 3.19 17.39 -7.21
N MET A 118 2.91 18.15 -8.27
CA MET A 118 3.47 17.90 -9.59
C MET A 118 4.97 17.72 -9.36
N LYS A 119 5.50 16.54 -9.67
CA LYS A 119 6.95 16.33 -9.70
C LYS A 119 7.48 17.32 -10.72
N ASP A 120 8.06 18.41 -10.24
CA ASP A 120 8.68 19.41 -11.08
C ASP A 120 9.89 18.76 -11.74
N VAL A 121 9.77 18.51 -13.04
CA VAL A 121 10.78 17.83 -13.87
C VAL A 121 12.13 18.58 -13.80
N ASN A 122 12.11 19.88 -13.49
CA ASN A 122 13.30 20.70 -13.31
C ASN A 122 14.17 20.28 -12.12
N GLN A 123 13.58 19.83 -10.99
CA GLN A 123 14.36 19.40 -9.83
C GLN A 123 15.21 18.15 -10.11
N SER A 124 14.73 17.24 -10.97
CA SER A 124 15.52 16.07 -11.37
C SER A 124 16.72 16.41 -12.23
N GLU A 125 16.59 17.39 -13.13
CA GLU A 125 17.69 17.86 -13.97
C GLU A 125 18.72 18.64 -13.15
N ASP A 126 18.28 19.50 -12.23
CA ASP A 126 19.18 20.23 -11.32
C ASP A 126 20.00 19.28 -10.43
N LEU A 127 19.35 18.24 -9.90
CA LEU A 127 20.04 17.21 -9.10
C LEU A 127 21.06 16.43 -9.93
N LEU A 128 20.77 16.14 -11.21
CA LEU A 128 21.71 15.48 -12.11
C LEU A 128 22.93 16.37 -12.41
N ALA A 129 22.72 17.66 -12.66
CA ALA A 129 23.78 18.63 -12.87
C ALA A 129 24.68 18.76 -11.63
N GLU A 130 24.08 18.81 -10.44
CA GLU A 130 24.81 18.88 -9.18
C GLU A 130 25.65 17.62 -8.92
N VAL A 131 25.09 16.43 -9.19
CA VAL A 131 25.85 15.17 -9.07
C VAL A 131 27.04 15.13 -10.04
N GLN A 132 26.87 15.63 -11.27
CA GLN A 132 27.96 15.71 -12.24
C GLN A 132 29.05 16.70 -11.79
N ARG A 133 28.65 17.87 -11.29
CA ARG A 133 29.56 18.87 -10.72
C ARG A 133 30.38 18.30 -9.56
N LEU A 134 29.72 17.68 -8.58
CA LEU A 134 30.36 17.05 -7.43
C LEU A 134 31.30 15.90 -7.83
N ARG A 135 30.97 15.14 -8.89
CA ARG A 135 31.88 14.11 -9.43
C ARG A 135 33.14 14.73 -10.04
N MET A 136 33.00 15.82 -10.78
CA MET A 136 34.16 16.54 -11.35
C MET A 136 35.04 17.14 -10.25
N GLU A 137 34.44 17.78 -9.24
CA GLU A 137 35.17 18.35 -8.11
C GLU A 137 35.93 17.27 -7.33
N ASN A 138 35.29 16.14 -7.04
CA ASN A 138 35.94 15.01 -6.38
C ASN A 138 37.10 14.44 -7.22
N ALA A 139 36.94 14.36 -8.55
CA ALA A 139 38.02 13.91 -9.43
C ALA A 139 39.21 14.89 -9.41
N TYR A 140 38.94 16.20 -9.39
CA TYR A 140 39.96 17.24 -9.28
C TYR A 140 40.71 17.16 -7.95
N LEU A 141 40.00 17.08 -6.84
CA LEU A 141 40.58 16.96 -5.49
C LEU A 141 41.45 15.70 -5.37
N LYS A 142 40.99 14.56 -5.90
CA LYS A 142 41.79 13.32 -5.94
C LYS A 142 43.08 13.48 -6.75
N LYS A 143 43.01 14.19 -7.90
CA LYS A 143 44.20 14.45 -8.73
C LYS A 143 45.17 15.41 -8.04
N LEU A 144 44.66 16.47 -7.40
CA LEU A 144 45.46 17.41 -6.63
C LEU A 144 46.19 16.68 -5.49
N HIS A 145 45.46 15.88 -4.72
CA HIS A 145 46.02 15.08 -3.64
C HIS A 145 47.13 14.13 -4.14
N ALA A 146 46.92 13.46 -5.27
CA ALA A 146 47.94 12.60 -5.88
C ALA A 146 49.20 13.38 -6.30
N LEU A 147 49.07 14.61 -6.78
CA LEU A 147 50.21 15.47 -7.14
C LEU A 147 50.98 15.94 -5.90
N VAL A 148 50.28 16.34 -4.83
CA VAL A 148 50.87 16.71 -3.54
C VAL A 148 51.66 15.54 -2.97
N GLN A 149 51.07 14.35 -2.89
CA GLN A 149 51.76 13.14 -2.43
C GLN A 149 53.01 12.81 -3.26
N LYS A 150 52.96 12.97 -4.59
CA LYS A 150 54.13 12.78 -5.46
C LYS A 150 55.24 13.79 -5.17
N ARG A 151 54.90 15.05 -4.88
CA ARG A 151 55.87 16.10 -4.51
C ARG A 151 56.52 15.80 -3.16
N GLU A 152 55.73 15.47 -2.14
CA GLU A 152 56.22 15.12 -0.81
C GLU A 152 57.17 13.91 -0.84
N LYS A 153 56.80 12.86 -1.59
CA LYS A 153 57.66 11.68 -1.78
C LYS A 153 58.99 12.04 -2.47
N LYS A 154 58.97 12.93 -3.46
CA LYS A 154 60.21 13.42 -4.12
C LYS A 154 61.08 14.25 -3.18
N GLN A 155 60.49 15.10 -2.35
CA GLN A 155 61.22 15.90 -1.37
C GLN A 155 61.83 15.04 -0.25
N ARG A 156 61.10 14.02 0.22
CA ARG A 156 61.60 13.04 1.20
C ARG A 156 62.76 12.19 0.69
N LYS A 157 62.87 11.94 -0.63
CA LYS A 157 64.00 11.21 -1.24
C LYS A 157 65.24 12.07 -1.52
N LYS A 158 65.12 13.40 -1.44
CA LYS A 158 66.21 14.36 -1.66
C LYS A 158 66.87 14.84 -0.35
N LYS A 159 66.25 14.52 0.79
CA LYS A 159 66.86 14.60 2.12
C LYS A 159 67.44 13.24 2.47
#